data_AF-A0A5J4TWM6-F1
#
_entry.id   AF-A0A5J4TWM6-F1
#
_cell.length_a   1.000
_cell.length_b   1.000
_cell.length_c   1.000
_cell.angle_alpha   90.00
_cell.angle_beta   90.00
_cell.angle_gamma   90.00
#
_symmetry.space_group_name_H-M   'P 1'
#
loop_
_entity.id
_entity.type
_entity.pdbx_description
1 polymer ?
#
loop_
_entity_poly.entity_id
_entity_poly.type
_entity_poly.pdbx_seq_one_letter_code
_entity_poly.pdbx_strand_id
1 'polypeptide(L)'
;QYDHALKSYLEFDDIPYPTADVIAKQEAQINVKGPIHPIGKIIISFSKFSIDFGDLNFLIDDSESVLKFASCNVFRNGGNTALNAQSLAVVNHGSLILEDFNINGSNLIGNQPLIQSTSPKLIQLATFTVTNVALKSGNTQPLLLSVTELEQETNIIISDVHVKQSTAGDEAEAGVIFVHIKELVTCSKKDDDTQIEPILVIENSELIQNALSPISESTAILIDGFKPEQFLIRNTAINNRIFPNINKAYELKIALQKDCEAKNLIDQLKDVYFGPIFSPVSVKVPPSDKFVPLVVPLGNEYVNIRVRSNGLESCTSYVANFHNDVRTLSCATIIIKAQDSLGLLKGVTRSISLSGSFTENDLRTDGLPVSFTGSNPPTSYNILFQPTGTNPNDNSLFRVRNDGIVKLTQLYIQRSNQIGSESIPIVVIISGVGQQMNGLEKNAAGQLVIEKCIFEGGNSAFSNVWYNLGLAETCNVGYGAAIVADGQTIVQIQESNIRTFEGPAVRALNGAYITIDK
;
A
#
# COMPACT_ATOMS: atom_id res chain seq x y z
N GLN A 1 8.12 45.18 -20.69
CA GLN A 1 9.41 44.67 -21.20
C GLN A 1 10.48 45.25 -20.30
N TYR A 2 11.05 44.44 -19.41
CA TYR A 2 12.21 44.84 -18.61
C TYR A 2 13.45 44.55 -19.48
N ASP A 3 13.88 45.54 -20.26
CA ASP A 3 15.18 45.50 -20.90
C ASP A 3 16.22 45.87 -19.84
N HIS A 4 16.99 44.90 -19.35
CA HIS A 4 18.21 45.23 -18.62
C HIS A 4 19.18 45.90 -19.59
N ALA A 5 19.61 47.12 -19.25
CA ALA A 5 20.62 47.80 -20.03
C ALA A 5 21.92 46.98 -20.04
N LEU A 6 22.42 46.64 -21.22
CA LEU A 6 23.70 45.94 -21.49
C LEU A 6 24.94 46.51 -20.76
N LYS A 7 24.83 47.65 -20.07
CA LYS A 7 25.94 48.25 -19.32
C LYS A 7 26.32 47.48 -18.06
N SER A 8 25.43 46.65 -17.52
CA SER A 8 25.75 45.74 -16.40
C SER A 8 26.50 44.47 -16.84
N TYR A 9 26.63 44.19 -18.14
CA TYR A 9 27.33 42.99 -18.66
C TYR A 9 28.86 43.07 -18.54
N LEU A 10 29.44 44.27 -18.42
CA LEU A 10 30.89 44.44 -18.28
C LEU A 10 31.43 43.94 -16.93
N GLU A 11 30.58 43.78 -15.90
CA GLU A 11 30.95 43.16 -14.62
C GLU A 11 30.90 41.62 -14.68
N PHE A 12 30.30 41.03 -15.73
CA PHE A 12 30.18 39.58 -15.92
C PHE A 12 31.39 38.98 -16.66
N ASP A 13 32.20 39.79 -17.34
CA ASP A 13 33.33 39.31 -18.16
C ASP A 13 34.51 38.77 -17.33
N ASP A 14 34.67 39.21 -16.07
CA ASP A 14 35.81 38.84 -15.21
C ASP A 14 35.53 37.68 -14.24
N ILE A 15 34.28 37.19 -14.18
CA ILE A 15 33.86 36.11 -13.27
C ILE A 15 33.67 34.83 -14.09
N PRO A 16 34.33 33.70 -13.75
CA PRO A 16 34.25 32.48 -14.56
C PRO A 16 32.84 31.86 -14.63
N TYR A 17 31.98 32.14 -13.64
CA TYR A 17 30.58 31.71 -13.55
C TYR A 17 29.76 32.77 -12.80
N PRO A 18 29.32 33.85 -13.46
CA PRO A 18 28.55 34.88 -12.78
C PRO A 18 27.18 34.34 -12.34
N THR A 19 26.70 34.86 -11.20
CA THR A 19 25.40 34.51 -10.63
C THR A 19 24.37 35.60 -10.95
N ALA A 20 23.21 35.19 -11.45
CA ALA A 20 22.08 36.08 -11.72
C ALA A 20 20.84 35.59 -10.98
N ASP A 21 20.46 36.31 -9.91
CA ASP A 21 19.21 36.09 -9.19
C ASP A 21 18.13 37.02 -9.72
N VAL A 22 17.12 36.43 -10.37
CA VAL A 22 15.97 37.14 -10.91
C VAL A 22 14.79 36.88 -9.98
N ILE A 23 14.47 37.88 -9.14
CA ILE A 23 13.44 37.77 -8.10
C ILE A 23 12.39 38.85 -8.29
N ALA A 24 11.13 38.45 -8.40
CA ALA A 24 10.01 39.39 -8.41
C ALA A 24 9.45 39.60 -7.00
N LYS A 25 9.18 40.86 -6.63
CA LYS A 25 8.50 41.20 -5.36
C LYS A 25 6.96 40.99 -5.42
N GLN A 26 6.42 40.93 -6.63
CA GLN A 26 5.00 40.73 -6.97
C GLN A 26 4.94 39.81 -8.19
N GLU A 27 3.76 39.30 -8.56
CA GLU A 27 3.63 38.46 -9.75
C GLU A 27 4.18 39.18 -10.99
N ALA A 28 5.14 38.55 -11.65
CA ALA A 28 5.75 39.03 -12.87
C ALA A 28 5.78 37.92 -13.92
N GLN A 29 5.67 38.30 -15.19
CA GLN A 29 5.66 37.37 -16.31
C GLN A 29 6.94 37.48 -17.15
N ILE A 30 7.57 36.33 -17.41
CA ILE A 30 8.66 36.18 -18.37
C ILE A 30 8.12 35.44 -19.59
N ASN A 31 8.35 35.99 -20.77
CA ASN A 31 8.05 35.33 -22.03
C ASN A 31 9.38 34.97 -22.69
N VAL A 32 9.67 33.68 -22.83
CA VAL A 32 10.89 33.22 -23.49
C VAL A 32 10.69 33.30 -25.00
N LYS A 33 11.53 34.06 -25.70
CA LYS A 33 11.49 34.28 -27.16
C LYS A 33 12.89 34.17 -27.75
N GLY A 34 13.01 33.63 -28.95
CA GLY A 34 14.28 33.49 -29.69
C GLY A 34 14.74 32.04 -29.85
N PRO A 35 15.84 31.78 -30.56
CA PRO A 35 16.38 30.42 -30.71
C PRO A 35 16.92 29.87 -29.37
N ILE A 36 16.93 28.54 -29.21
CA ILE A 36 17.51 27.87 -28.04
C ILE A 36 19.01 28.14 -28.02
N HIS A 37 19.48 28.86 -27.01
CA HIS A 37 20.91 29.01 -26.72
C HIS A 37 21.22 28.26 -25.42
N PRO A 38 22.35 27.52 -25.35
CA PRO A 38 22.78 26.91 -24.10
C PRO A 38 22.87 27.97 -23.01
N ILE A 39 22.46 27.62 -21.79
CA ILE A 39 22.86 28.35 -20.59
C ILE A 39 24.37 28.14 -20.49
N GLY A 40 25.12 29.07 -21.11
CA GLY A 40 26.58 29.16 -20.97
C GLY A 40 26.95 29.33 -19.49
N LYS A 41 28.24 29.28 -19.18
CA LYS A 41 28.86 29.32 -17.84
C LYS A 41 28.25 30.32 -16.85
N ILE A 42 27.07 30.04 -16.29
CA ILE A 42 26.26 30.98 -15.53
C ILE A 42 25.41 30.19 -14.53
N ILE A 43 25.23 30.76 -13.33
CA ILE A 43 24.26 30.31 -12.33
C ILE A 43 23.05 31.24 -12.42
N ILE A 44 21.88 30.72 -12.81
CA ILE A 44 20.65 31.51 -12.97
C ILE A 44 19.58 30.98 -12.02
N SER A 45 19.01 31.87 -11.20
CA SER A 45 17.88 31.55 -10.34
C SER A 45 16.68 32.44 -10.65
N PHE A 46 15.50 31.84 -10.81
CA PHE A 46 14.22 32.53 -10.93
C PHE A 46 13.34 32.24 -9.73
N SER A 47 12.76 33.29 -9.14
CA SER A 47 11.76 33.12 -8.08
C SER A 47 10.57 34.06 -8.18
N LYS A 48 9.37 33.50 -7.96
CA LYS A 48 8.05 34.19 -7.98
C LYS A 48 7.66 34.75 -9.34
N PHE A 49 7.94 33.99 -10.40
CA PHE A 49 7.56 34.35 -11.76
C PHE A 49 6.53 33.38 -12.37
N SER A 50 5.74 33.93 -13.28
CA SER A 50 5.04 33.16 -14.32
C SER A 50 5.90 33.12 -15.57
N ILE A 51 6.18 31.93 -16.12
CA ILE A 51 7.04 31.77 -17.29
C ILE A 51 6.26 31.11 -18.43
N ASP A 52 6.17 31.81 -19.56
CA ASP A 52 5.71 31.25 -20.83
C ASP A 52 6.91 30.76 -21.64
N PHE A 53 6.99 29.44 -21.84
CA PHE A 53 8.07 28.78 -22.56
C PHE A 53 7.97 28.92 -24.10
N GLY A 54 6.85 29.38 -24.65
CA GLY A 54 6.67 29.42 -26.11
C GLY A 54 6.92 28.05 -26.76
N ASP A 55 7.81 27.96 -27.73
CA ASP A 55 8.22 26.67 -28.34
C ASP A 55 9.63 26.21 -27.89
N LEU A 56 10.12 26.72 -26.76
CA LEU A 56 11.50 26.58 -26.32
C LEU A 56 11.65 25.69 -25.08
N ASN A 57 12.90 25.39 -24.75
CA ASN A 57 13.36 24.70 -23.54
C ASN A 57 14.63 25.40 -23.02
N PHE A 58 15.02 25.12 -21.77
CA PHE A 58 16.35 25.47 -21.29
C PHE A 58 17.33 24.34 -21.59
N LEU A 59 18.52 24.69 -22.08
CA LEU A 59 19.60 23.76 -22.38
C LEU A 59 20.78 24.02 -21.44
N ILE A 60 21.23 23.03 -20.67
CA ILE A 60 22.33 23.14 -19.70
C ILE A 60 23.48 22.23 -20.11
N ASP A 61 24.44 22.80 -20.85
CA ASP A 61 25.54 22.05 -21.49
C ASP A 61 26.89 22.18 -20.77
N ASP A 62 27.06 23.11 -19.83
CA ASP A 62 28.30 23.27 -19.07
C ASP A 62 28.15 22.63 -17.68
N SER A 63 29.18 21.91 -17.22
CA SER A 63 29.15 21.13 -15.97
C SER A 63 28.95 22.00 -14.73
N GLU A 64 29.33 23.27 -14.79
CA GLU A 64 29.22 24.21 -13.68
C GLU A 64 28.03 25.17 -13.85
N SER A 65 27.30 25.10 -14.97
CA SER A 65 26.06 25.86 -15.13
C SER A 65 24.96 25.30 -14.23
N VAL A 66 24.18 26.21 -13.64
CA VAL A 66 23.07 25.86 -12.75
C VAL A 66 21.84 26.66 -13.15
N LEU A 67 20.72 25.95 -13.33
CA LEU A 67 19.41 26.56 -13.47
C LEU A 67 18.54 26.21 -12.27
N LYS A 68 18.04 27.24 -11.58
CA LYS A 68 17.14 27.09 -10.45
C LYS A 68 15.81 27.79 -10.68
N PHE A 69 14.71 27.07 -10.47
CA PHE A 69 13.37 27.65 -10.34
C PHE A 69 12.84 27.43 -8.92
N ALA A 70 12.33 28.49 -8.30
CA ALA A 70 11.74 28.44 -6.97
C ALA A 70 10.41 29.20 -6.90
N SER A 71 9.30 28.54 -6.55
CA SER A 71 7.98 29.20 -6.46
C SER A 71 7.55 29.85 -7.78
N CYS A 72 7.74 29.15 -8.91
CA CYS A 72 7.39 29.65 -10.24
C CYS A 72 6.17 28.91 -10.81
N ASN A 73 5.36 29.63 -11.59
CA ASN A 73 4.28 29.08 -12.39
C ASN A 73 4.76 28.97 -13.84
N VAL A 74 4.54 27.83 -14.50
CA VAL A 74 5.02 27.63 -15.88
C VAL A 74 3.93 27.12 -16.80
N PHE A 75 3.94 27.64 -18.01
CA PHE A 75 3.00 27.27 -19.07
C PHE A 75 3.65 27.45 -20.43
N ARG A 76 2.95 26.99 -21.47
CA ARG A 76 3.43 27.05 -22.85
C ARG A 76 2.38 27.66 -23.76
N ASN A 77 2.78 28.67 -24.54
CA ASN A 77 1.92 29.36 -25.51
C ASN A 77 0.61 29.86 -24.86
N GLY A 78 0.73 30.57 -23.75
CA GLY A 78 -0.41 31.02 -22.95
C GLY A 78 -1.25 29.90 -22.33
N GLY A 79 -0.69 28.69 -22.18
CA GLY A 79 -1.39 27.51 -21.64
C GLY A 79 -2.16 26.70 -22.70
N ASN A 80 -2.04 27.06 -23.98
CA ASN A 80 -2.74 26.36 -25.07
C ASN A 80 -1.97 25.17 -25.64
N THR A 81 -0.72 24.97 -25.21
CA THR A 81 0.12 23.86 -25.63
C THR A 81 0.53 23.03 -24.42
N ALA A 82 0.63 21.72 -24.60
CA ALA A 82 1.14 20.83 -23.56
C ALA A 82 2.51 21.31 -23.07
N LEU A 83 2.70 21.36 -21.76
CA LEU A 83 3.94 21.86 -21.18
C LEU A 83 5.15 21.03 -21.67
N ASN A 84 4.93 19.72 -21.77
CA ASN A 84 5.86 18.70 -22.27
C ASN A 84 5.76 18.46 -23.79
N ALA A 85 5.24 19.42 -24.56
CA ALA A 85 5.41 19.41 -26.03
C ALA A 85 6.90 19.47 -26.42
N GLN A 86 7.69 20.17 -25.60
CA GLN A 86 9.14 20.08 -25.49
C GLN A 86 9.47 19.96 -23.99
N SER A 87 10.61 19.37 -23.62
CA SER A 87 11.04 19.36 -22.22
C SER A 87 11.18 20.77 -21.65
N LEU A 88 10.95 20.94 -20.35
CA LEU A 88 11.22 22.22 -19.66
C LEU A 88 12.71 22.53 -19.67
N ALA A 89 13.51 21.49 -19.37
CA ALA A 89 14.95 21.56 -19.35
C ALA A 89 15.55 20.29 -19.99
N VAL A 90 16.63 20.50 -20.73
CA VAL A 90 17.56 19.48 -21.23
C VAL A 90 18.90 19.72 -20.53
N VAL A 91 19.33 18.76 -19.71
CA VAL A 91 20.52 18.89 -18.86
C VAL A 91 21.57 17.89 -19.31
N ASN A 92 22.61 18.35 -20.00
CA ASN A 92 23.67 17.47 -20.54
C ASN A 92 24.90 17.34 -19.63
N HIS A 93 25.18 18.33 -18.78
CA HIS A 93 26.33 18.28 -17.86
C HIS A 93 26.11 19.04 -16.54
N GLY A 94 25.34 20.12 -16.55
CA GLY A 94 25.21 21.01 -15.38
C GLY A 94 24.18 20.55 -14.35
N SER A 95 23.60 21.52 -13.64
CA SER A 95 22.66 21.28 -12.55
C SER A 95 21.29 21.91 -12.79
N LEU A 96 20.23 21.18 -12.46
CA LEU A 96 18.85 21.68 -12.43
C LEU A 96 18.26 21.53 -11.03
N ILE A 97 17.70 22.62 -10.52
CA ILE A 97 17.06 22.67 -9.21
C ILE A 97 15.63 23.21 -9.38
N LEU A 98 14.62 22.39 -9.06
CA LEU A 98 13.21 22.79 -9.04
C LEU A 98 12.70 22.71 -7.60
N GLU A 99 12.26 23.84 -7.05
CA GLU A 99 11.78 23.98 -5.68
C GLU A 99 10.41 24.66 -5.63
N ASP A 100 9.50 24.18 -4.77
CA ASP A 100 8.16 24.75 -4.56
C ASP A 100 7.44 25.02 -5.89
N PHE A 101 7.26 23.95 -6.65
CA PHE A 101 6.84 24.04 -8.04
C PHE A 101 5.56 23.24 -8.25
N ASN A 102 4.62 23.76 -9.03
CA ASN A 102 3.33 23.09 -9.27
C ASN A 102 3.00 23.13 -10.76
N ILE A 103 2.85 21.96 -11.37
CA ILE A 103 2.47 21.79 -12.77
C ILE A 103 1.09 21.15 -12.83
N ASN A 104 0.20 21.79 -13.59
CA ASN A 104 -1.02 21.18 -14.07
C ASN A 104 -1.00 21.16 -15.61
N GLY A 105 -0.80 19.98 -16.19
CA GLY A 105 -0.73 19.80 -17.64
C GLY A 105 -2.06 19.91 -18.37
N SER A 106 -3.18 20.05 -17.65
CA SER A 106 -4.54 20.16 -18.22
C SER A 106 -4.92 19.02 -19.18
N ASN A 107 -4.26 17.86 -19.07
CA ASN A 107 -4.36 16.71 -19.97
C ASN A 107 -4.06 17.04 -21.44
N LEU A 108 -3.33 18.12 -21.70
CA LEU A 108 -2.81 18.40 -23.04
C LEU A 108 -1.72 17.37 -23.37
N ILE A 109 -1.80 16.82 -24.57
CA ILE A 109 -0.92 15.71 -25.00
C ILE A 109 0.42 16.28 -25.47
N GLY A 110 1.49 15.91 -24.76
CA GLY A 110 2.88 16.20 -25.13
C GLY A 110 3.63 14.99 -25.67
N ASN A 111 4.91 15.20 -25.99
CA ASN A 111 5.75 14.22 -26.68
C ASN A 111 7.10 13.97 -26.01
N GLN A 112 7.48 14.75 -25.00
CA GLN A 112 8.78 14.68 -24.33
C GLN A 112 8.62 14.50 -22.82
N PRO A 113 9.63 14.00 -22.10
CA PRO A 113 9.66 14.10 -20.64
C PRO A 113 9.67 15.57 -20.22
N LEU A 114 9.17 15.88 -19.01
CA LEU A 114 9.30 17.23 -18.46
C LEU A 114 10.78 17.62 -18.30
N ILE A 115 11.63 16.68 -17.90
CA ILE A 115 13.07 16.86 -17.74
C ILE A 115 13.79 15.76 -18.51
N GLN A 116 14.61 16.15 -19.46
CA GLN A 116 15.52 15.26 -20.15
C GLN A 116 16.94 15.54 -19.68
N SER A 117 17.72 14.50 -19.44
CA SER A 117 19.08 14.66 -19.00
C SER A 117 20.01 13.58 -19.54
N THR A 118 21.21 14.01 -19.91
CA THR A 118 22.36 13.15 -20.23
C THR A 118 23.45 13.55 -19.24
N SER A 119 24.12 12.62 -18.55
CA SER A 119 25.26 12.92 -17.63
C SER A 119 25.17 14.24 -16.80
N PRO A 120 24.09 14.49 -16.03
CA PRO A 120 23.99 15.73 -15.25
C PRO A 120 25.00 15.75 -14.10
N LYS A 121 25.32 16.93 -13.54
CA LYS A 121 26.03 17.06 -12.27
C LYS A 121 25.07 16.92 -11.08
N LEU A 122 23.90 17.56 -11.18
CA LEU A 122 22.85 17.51 -10.15
C LEU A 122 21.46 17.67 -10.77
N ILE A 123 20.53 16.80 -10.40
CA ILE A 123 19.09 17.03 -10.57
C ILE A 123 18.45 17.03 -9.18
N GLN A 124 17.89 18.16 -8.76
CA GLN A 124 17.19 18.28 -7.50
C GLN A 124 15.75 18.72 -7.72
N LEU A 125 14.81 17.88 -7.30
CA LEU A 125 13.37 18.15 -7.27
C LEU A 125 12.91 18.15 -5.82
N ALA A 126 12.43 19.28 -5.33
CA ALA A 126 11.99 19.44 -3.95
C ALA A 126 10.64 20.17 -3.87
N THR A 127 9.68 19.60 -3.13
CA THR A 127 8.33 20.19 -2.98
C THR A 127 7.72 20.50 -4.35
N PHE A 128 7.51 19.43 -5.14
CA PHE A 128 7.14 19.52 -6.54
C PHE A 128 5.90 18.69 -6.85
N THR A 129 4.82 19.33 -7.32
CA THR A 129 3.61 18.62 -7.73
C THR A 129 3.44 18.62 -9.24
N VAL A 130 3.18 17.46 -9.83
CA VAL A 130 2.85 17.28 -11.24
C VAL A 130 1.50 16.58 -11.36
N THR A 131 0.56 17.24 -12.03
CA THR A 131 -0.80 16.71 -12.25
C THR A 131 -1.23 16.84 -13.70
N ASN A 132 -2.06 15.90 -14.17
CA ASN A 132 -2.70 15.97 -15.48
C ASN A 132 -1.73 16.21 -16.65
N VAL A 133 -0.49 15.73 -16.56
CA VAL A 133 0.45 15.75 -17.70
C VAL A 133 0.23 14.49 -18.51
N ALA A 134 0.21 14.59 -19.84
CA ALA A 134 -0.05 13.44 -20.70
C ALA A 134 1.04 13.31 -21.77
N LEU A 135 1.46 12.07 -22.02
CA LEU A 135 2.24 11.70 -23.20
C LEU A 135 1.35 11.07 -24.26
N LYS A 136 1.70 11.32 -25.52
CA LYS A 136 1.12 10.64 -26.68
C LYS A 136 1.33 9.12 -26.59
N SER A 137 0.36 8.36 -27.11
CA SER A 137 0.49 6.90 -27.36
C SER A 137 1.57 6.59 -28.42
N GLY A 138 2.29 5.49 -28.23
CA GLY A 138 3.51 5.08 -28.93
C GLY A 138 4.78 5.74 -28.40
N ASN A 139 4.75 6.40 -27.24
CA ASN A 139 5.92 7.09 -26.68
C ASN A 139 6.70 6.18 -25.72
N THR A 140 8.02 6.13 -25.90
CA THR A 140 8.96 5.35 -25.09
C THR A 140 9.59 6.14 -23.94
N GLN A 141 9.44 7.47 -23.93
CA GLN A 141 10.05 8.32 -22.91
C GLN A 141 9.24 8.31 -21.61
N PRO A 142 9.91 8.50 -20.45
CA PRO A 142 9.21 8.69 -19.18
C PRO A 142 8.50 10.05 -19.13
N LEU A 143 7.51 10.18 -18.25
CA LEU A 143 6.71 11.39 -18.10
C LEU A 143 7.49 12.54 -17.44
N LEU A 144 8.15 12.26 -16.31
CA LEU A 144 8.76 13.29 -15.46
C LEU A 144 10.24 13.46 -15.79
N LEU A 145 11.03 12.40 -15.61
CA LEU A 145 12.48 12.47 -15.63
C LEU A 145 13.05 11.33 -16.45
N SER A 146 13.82 11.68 -17.47
CA SER A 146 14.65 10.76 -18.27
C SER A 146 16.12 11.12 -18.04
N VAL A 147 16.88 10.22 -17.41
CA VAL A 147 18.33 10.39 -17.25
C VAL A 147 19.07 9.25 -17.93
N THR A 148 19.86 9.61 -18.95
CA THR A 148 20.72 8.70 -19.68
C THR A 148 22.18 8.97 -19.36
N GLU A 149 23.01 7.93 -19.41
CA GLU A 149 24.46 8.04 -19.22
C GLU A 149 24.89 8.68 -17.89
N LEU A 150 24.23 8.32 -16.78
CA LEU A 150 24.58 8.83 -15.45
C LEU A 150 26.01 8.40 -15.05
N GLU A 151 26.81 9.35 -14.57
CA GLU A 151 28.17 9.15 -14.06
C GLU A 151 28.17 8.99 -12.52
N GLN A 152 29.26 8.46 -11.95
CA GLN A 152 29.30 8.15 -10.50
C GLN A 152 29.34 9.39 -9.59
N GLU A 153 29.79 10.53 -10.11
CA GLU A 153 29.88 11.79 -9.35
C GLU A 153 28.59 12.63 -9.39
N THR A 154 27.56 12.13 -10.07
CA THR A 154 26.26 12.80 -10.18
C THR A 154 25.38 12.55 -8.96
N ASN A 155 24.51 13.51 -8.62
CA ASN A 155 23.43 13.31 -7.67
C ASN A 155 22.04 13.58 -8.27
N ILE A 156 21.07 12.72 -7.97
CA ILE A 156 19.66 12.89 -8.28
C ILE A 156 18.87 12.81 -6.97
N ILE A 157 18.25 13.92 -6.58
CA ILE A 157 17.50 14.03 -5.34
C ILE A 157 16.05 14.40 -5.69
N ILE A 158 15.12 13.51 -5.31
CA ILE A 158 13.68 13.68 -5.51
C ILE A 158 13.03 13.60 -4.13
N SER A 159 12.69 14.74 -3.56
CA SER A 159 12.12 14.84 -2.22
C SER A 159 10.79 15.58 -2.24
N ASP A 160 9.76 15.05 -1.57
CA ASP A 160 8.45 15.72 -1.48
C ASP A 160 7.86 16.00 -2.88
N VAL A 161 7.97 15.00 -3.76
CA VAL A 161 7.49 15.08 -5.15
C VAL A 161 6.21 14.27 -5.32
N HIS A 162 5.17 14.91 -5.84
CA HIS A 162 3.85 14.33 -6.00
C HIS A 162 3.46 14.29 -7.47
N VAL A 163 3.55 13.13 -8.12
CA VAL A 163 3.09 12.90 -9.49
C VAL A 163 1.76 12.15 -9.46
N LYS A 164 0.69 12.82 -9.88
CA LYS A 164 -0.68 12.30 -9.75
C LYS A 164 -1.46 12.44 -11.05
N GLN A 165 -2.39 11.52 -11.29
CA GLN A 165 -3.42 11.63 -12.34
C GLN A 165 -2.86 11.98 -13.73
N SER A 166 -1.64 11.52 -14.02
CA SER A 166 -0.95 11.82 -15.27
C SER A 166 -0.89 10.57 -16.14
N THR A 167 -0.70 10.73 -17.44
CA THR A 167 -0.69 9.64 -18.43
C THR A 167 0.72 9.49 -18.98
N ALA A 168 1.41 8.43 -18.58
CA ALA A 168 2.72 8.08 -19.13
C ALA A 168 2.58 7.53 -20.56
N GLY A 169 3.70 7.39 -21.25
CA GLY A 169 3.71 6.66 -22.52
C GLY A 169 3.33 5.19 -22.32
N ASP A 170 2.94 4.53 -23.41
CA ASP A 170 2.40 3.19 -23.42
C ASP A 170 3.38 2.11 -23.94
N GLU A 171 4.62 2.47 -24.25
CA GLU A 171 5.66 1.56 -24.73
C GLU A 171 6.55 1.01 -23.60
N ALA A 172 7.50 0.14 -23.95
CA ALA A 172 8.55 -0.29 -23.03
C ALA A 172 9.34 0.92 -22.51
N GLU A 173 9.73 0.89 -21.23
CA GLU A 173 10.48 1.97 -20.54
C GLU A 173 9.69 3.28 -20.36
N ALA A 174 8.51 3.38 -20.97
CA ALA A 174 7.57 4.46 -20.76
C ALA A 174 6.94 4.32 -19.36
N GLY A 175 7.41 5.19 -18.47
CA GLY A 175 7.04 5.26 -17.06
C GLY A 175 6.94 6.70 -16.58
N VAL A 176 7.13 6.90 -15.28
CA VAL A 176 7.22 8.25 -14.70
C VAL A 176 8.68 8.69 -14.64
N ILE A 177 9.57 7.81 -14.17
CA ILE A 177 10.99 8.10 -13.99
C ILE A 177 11.81 6.98 -14.63
N PHE A 178 12.82 7.37 -15.40
CA PHE A 178 13.85 6.48 -15.93
C PHE A 178 15.23 7.04 -15.60
N VAL A 179 16.09 6.19 -15.03
CA VAL A 179 17.48 6.54 -14.72
C VAL A 179 18.40 5.39 -15.13
N HIS A 180 19.37 5.68 -16.00
CA HIS A 180 20.34 4.72 -16.51
C HIS A 180 21.78 5.21 -16.31
N ILE A 181 22.61 4.38 -15.67
CA ILE A 181 24.05 4.60 -15.51
C ILE A 181 24.82 4.16 -16.76
N LYS A 182 25.78 5.00 -17.20
CA LYS A 182 26.62 4.75 -18.39
C LYS A 182 27.54 3.53 -18.24
N GLU A 183 28.17 3.42 -17.08
CA GLU A 183 29.22 2.42 -16.83
C GLU A 183 28.67 1.19 -16.10
N LEU A 184 28.64 0.06 -16.80
CA LEU A 184 28.35 -1.23 -16.20
C LEU A 184 29.61 -1.79 -15.54
N VAL A 185 29.80 -1.49 -14.26
CA VAL A 185 30.85 -2.10 -13.43
C VAL A 185 30.36 -3.46 -12.89
N THR A 186 31.25 -4.35 -12.48
CA THR A 186 30.89 -5.59 -11.77
C THR A 186 30.95 -5.37 -10.27
N CYS A 187 29.95 -5.86 -9.52
CA CYS A 187 29.96 -5.80 -8.05
C CYS A 187 31.12 -6.59 -7.41
N SER A 188 31.75 -7.49 -8.17
CA SER A 188 32.87 -8.34 -7.74
C SER A 188 34.23 -7.63 -7.65
N LYS A 189 34.37 -6.39 -8.15
CA LYS A 189 35.56 -5.57 -7.90
C LYS A 189 35.50 -5.02 -6.47
N LYS A 190 36.28 -5.63 -5.57
CA LYS A 190 36.65 -5.01 -4.29
C LYS A 190 37.66 -3.89 -4.58
N ASP A 191 37.19 -2.79 -5.12
CA ASP A 191 37.92 -1.55 -4.88
C ASP A 191 37.62 -1.19 -3.41
N ASP A 192 38.67 -0.97 -2.63
CA ASP A 192 38.57 -0.32 -1.32
C ASP A 192 37.86 1.02 -1.58
N ASP A 193 36.57 1.16 -1.25
CA ASP A 193 36.08 2.41 -0.68
C ASP A 193 34.68 2.32 -0.05
N THR A 194 34.69 2.82 1.17
CA THR A 194 33.65 3.45 2.00
C THR A 194 32.27 3.65 1.37
N GLN A 195 31.24 3.27 2.14
CA GLN A 195 29.85 3.75 2.07
C GLN A 195 29.63 4.91 1.08
N ILE A 196 29.36 4.58 -0.18
CA ILE A 196 29.08 5.54 -1.23
C ILE A 196 27.72 6.16 -0.89
N GLU A 197 27.64 7.48 -0.75
CA GLU A 197 26.35 8.17 -0.61
C GLU A 197 25.45 7.79 -1.80
N PRO A 198 24.14 7.56 -1.60
CA PRO A 198 23.27 7.18 -2.70
C PRO A 198 23.25 8.25 -3.80
N ILE A 199 23.53 7.84 -5.03
CA ILE A 199 23.47 8.68 -6.24
C ILE A 199 22.03 9.10 -6.53
N LEU A 200 21.07 8.18 -6.33
CA LEU A 200 19.64 8.43 -6.53
C LEU A 200 18.90 8.31 -5.20
N VAL A 201 18.31 9.41 -4.74
CA VAL A 201 17.44 9.43 -3.56
C VAL A 201 16.03 9.83 -3.97
N ILE A 202 15.05 8.98 -3.64
CA ILE A 202 13.62 9.29 -3.74
C ILE A 202 13.02 9.21 -2.35
N GLU A 203 12.53 10.33 -1.83
CA GLU A 203 11.99 10.38 -0.48
C GLU A 203 10.74 11.22 -0.33
N ASN A 204 9.92 10.88 0.66
CA ASN A 204 8.72 11.64 1.03
C ASN A 204 7.79 11.91 -0.16
N SER A 205 7.78 11.03 -1.16
CA SER A 205 7.19 11.29 -2.48
C SER A 205 5.97 10.42 -2.74
N GLU A 206 5.12 10.83 -3.69
CA GLU A 206 3.94 10.07 -4.09
C GLU A 206 3.83 10.01 -5.61
N LEU A 207 3.93 8.80 -6.17
CA LEU A 207 3.66 8.51 -7.57
C LEU A 207 2.40 7.63 -7.60
N ILE A 208 1.23 8.28 -7.68
CA ILE A 208 -0.05 7.59 -7.50
C ILE A 208 -1.05 7.95 -8.60
N GLN A 209 -1.93 7.01 -8.92
CA GLN A 209 -3.01 7.23 -9.89
C GLN A 209 -2.54 7.70 -11.28
N ASN A 210 -1.31 7.39 -11.67
CA ASN A 210 -0.85 7.66 -13.03
C ASN A 210 -1.28 6.51 -13.95
N ALA A 211 -1.79 6.85 -15.12
CA ALA A 211 -2.09 5.88 -16.16
C ALA A 211 -0.77 5.40 -16.78
N LEU A 212 -0.43 4.13 -16.52
CA LEU A 212 0.74 3.45 -17.08
C LEU A 212 0.29 2.40 -18.10
N SER A 213 1.15 2.08 -19.07
CA SER A 213 0.84 1.04 -20.06
C SER A 213 0.47 -0.29 -19.41
N PRO A 214 -0.57 -1.00 -19.87
CA PRO A 214 -0.92 -2.31 -19.34
C PRO A 214 0.11 -3.40 -19.70
N ILE A 215 1.16 -3.13 -20.47
CA ILE A 215 2.16 -4.15 -20.84
C ILE A 215 3.14 -4.45 -19.70
N SER A 216 3.75 -5.64 -19.72
CA SER A 216 4.67 -6.09 -18.67
C SER A 216 5.97 -5.29 -18.60
N GLU A 217 6.31 -4.62 -19.69
CA GLU A 217 7.51 -3.83 -19.94
C GLU A 217 7.44 -2.46 -19.24
N SER A 218 6.24 -1.91 -19.06
CA SER A 218 6.03 -0.60 -18.42
C SER A 218 6.06 -0.68 -16.88
N THR A 219 6.53 0.41 -16.26
CA THR A 219 6.67 0.55 -14.81
C THR A 219 6.62 2.01 -14.41
N ALA A 220 6.33 2.33 -13.14
CA ALA A 220 6.34 3.73 -12.70
C ALA A 220 7.78 4.26 -12.64
N ILE A 221 8.71 3.44 -12.16
CA ILE A 221 10.12 3.78 -12.02
C ILE A 221 10.96 2.65 -12.61
N LEU A 222 11.87 2.99 -13.53
CA LEU A 222 12.91 2.09 -14.04
C LEU A 222 14.29 2.63 -13.67
N ILE A 223 15.03 1.83 -12.89
CA ILE A 223 16.41 2.09 -12.49
C ILE A 223 17.29 1.05 -13.20
N ASP A 224 18.29 1.50 -13.95
CA ASP A 224 19.14 0.63 -14.75
C ASP A 224 20.64 0.90 -14.58
N GLY A 225 21.40 -0.18 -14.38
CA GLY A 225 22.86 -0.12 -14.25
C GLY A 225 23.38 0.25 -12.85
N PHE A 226 22.55 0.19 -11.81
CA PHE A 226 22.93 0.56 -10.44
C PHE A 226 23.48 -0.63 -9.63
N LYS A 227 24.42 -0.35 -8.72
CA LYS A 227 24.66 -1.21 -7.55
C LYS A 227 23.56 -0.95 -6.50
N PRO A 228 23.23 -1.94 -5.65
CA PRO A 228 22.21 -1.76 -4.63
C PRO A 228 22.42 -0.49 -3.78
N GLU A 229 23.63 -0.23 -3.31
CA GLU A 229 23.92 0.87 -2.37
C GLU A 229 23.84 2.26 -2.99
N GLN A 230 23.76 2.36 -4.33
CA GLN A 230 23.78 3.62 -5.07
C GLN A 230 22.40 4.28 -5.20
N PHE A 231 21.33 3.67 -4.69
CA PHE A 231 20.03 4.32 -4.65
C PHE A 231 19.31 4.03 -3.33
N LEU A 232 18.42 4.95 -2.95
CA LEU A 232 17.59 4.83 -1.76
C LEU A 232 16.18 5.36 -2.06
N ILE A 233 15.16 4.55 -1.81
CA ILE A 233 13.76 4.98 -1.82
C ILE A 233 13.21 4.86 -0.41
N ARG A 234 12.73 5.96 0.16
CA ARG A 234 12.16 5.95 1.51
C ARG A 234 10.89 6.76 1.69
N ASN A 235 10.01 6.34 2.60
CA ASN A 235 8.78 7.05 2.95
C ASN A 235 8.00 7.52 1.70
N THR A 236 7.78 6.62 0.74
CA THR A 236 7.27 6.97 -0.60
C THR A 236 6.11 6.05 -0.95
N ALA A 237 5.06 6.60 -1.56
CA ALA A 237 3.94 5.83 -2.10
C ALA A 237 4.07 5.68 -3.63
N ILE A 238 4.07 4.45 -4.14
CA ILE A 238 4.13 4.13 -5.57
C ILE A 238 2.95 3.20 -5.89
N ASN A 239 1.83 3.77 -6.30
CA ASN A 239 0.57 3.02 -6.48
C ASN A 239 -0.21 3.57 -7.68
N ASN A 240 0.13 3.03 -8.85
CA ASN A 240 -0.39 3.47 -10.15
C ASN A 240 -1.24 2.39 -10.82
N ARG A 241 -1.08 1.13 -10.41
CA ARG A 241 -1.79 0.00 -11.02
C ARG A 241 -3.18 -0.16 -10.41
N ILE A 242 -4.15 -0.38 -11.28
CA ILE A 242 -5.52 -0.72 -10.89
C ILE A 242 -5.56 -2.21 -10.56
N PHE A 243 -6.25 -2.55 -9.48
CA PHE A 243 -6.53 -3.93 -9.08
C PHE A 243 -7.76 -4.48 -9.83
N PRO A 244 -7.74 -5.72 -10.36
CA PRO A 244 -6.65 -6.69 -10.36
C PRO A 244 -5.55 -6.37 -11.40
N ASN A 245 -4.29 -6.56 -11.02
CA ASN A 245 -3.15 -6.41 -11.94
C ASN A 245 -2.99 -7.65 -12.84
N ILE A 246 -3.86 -7.78 -13.84
CA ILE A 246 -3.96 -8.95 -14.72
C ILE A 246 -2.65 -9.20 -15.50
N ASN A 247 -1.91 -8.14 -15.80
CA ASN A 247 -0.75 -8.20 -16.70
C ASN A 247 0.58 -8.40 -15.96
N LYS A 248 0.54 -8.58 -14.62
CA LYS A 248 1.73 -8.72 -13.77
C LYS A 248 2.74 -7.57 -13.97
N ALA A 249 2.23 -6.37 -14.24
CA ALA A 249 3.07 -5.20 -14.42
C ALA A 249 3.62 -4.76 -13.06
N TYR A 250 4.86 -4.27 -13.03
CA TYR A 250 5.55 -3.89 -11.80
C TYR A 250 5.47 -2.37 -11.58
N GLU A 251 5.40 -1.93 -10.33
CA GLU A 251 5.50 -0.51 -9.96
C GLU A 251 6.94 -0.02 -10.07
N LEU A 252 7.91 -0.89 -9.74
CA LEU A 252 9.34 -0.61 -9.79
C LEU A 252 10.10 -1.72 -10.50
N LYS A 253 10.96 -1.34 -11.44
CA LYS A 253 11.93 -2.24 -12.07
C LYS A 253 13.35 -1.78 -11.79
N ILE A 254 14.18 -2.73 -11.37
CA ILE A 254 15.59 -2.48 -11.10
C ILE A 254 16.44 -3.46 -11.90
N ALA A 255 17.33 -2.93 -12.71
CA ALA A 255 18.33 -3.69 -13.43
C ALA A 255 19.68 -3.44 -12.78
N LEU A 256 20.18 -4.45 -12.08
CA LEU A 256 21.44 -4.34 -11.36
C LEU A 256 22.63 -4.56 -12.27
N GLN A 257 23.77 -4.06 -11.82
CA GLN A 257 25.07 -4.43 -12.34
C GLN A 257 25.34 -5.94 -12.20
N LYS A 258 26.28 -6.44 -13.02
CA LYS A 258 26.66 -7.85 -13.03
C LYS A 258 27.27 -8.25 -11.68
N ASP A 259 26.98 -9.48 -11.25
CA ASP A 259 27.43 -10.10 -9.99
C ASP A 259 26.88 -9.45 -8.70
N CYS A 260 25.88 -8.55 -8.78
CA CYS A 260 25.26 -7.95 -7.60
C CYS A 260 24.19 -8.85 -6.97
N GLU A 261 24.04 -8.79 -5.65
CA GLU A 261 23.03 -9.55 -4.93
C GLU A 261 21.71 -8.77 -4.83
N ALA A 262 20.66 -9.27 -5.50
CA ALA A 262 19.34 -8.63 -5.48
C ALA A 262 18.73 -8.47 -4.08
N LYS A 263 19.15 -9.28 -3.09
CA LYS A 263 18.68 -9.17 -1.70
C LYS A 263 19.12 -7.88 -1.03
N ASN A 264 20.26 -7.32 -1.42
CA ASN A 264 20.78 -6.06 -0.86
C ASN A 264 19.88 -4.86 -1.21
N LEU A 265 18.96 -5.01 -2.18
CA LEU A 265 17.99 -3.97 -2.51
C LEU A 265 16.92 -3.77 -1.44
N ILE A 266 16.67 -4.78 -0.60
CA ILE A 266 15.63 -4.69 0.44
C ILE A 266 15.95 -3.55 1.41
N ASP A 267 17.22 -3.39 1.78
CA ASP A 267 17.66 -2.32 2.69
C ASP A 267 17.57 -0.92 2.06
N GLN A 268 17.36 -0.83 0.75
CA GLN A 268 17.22 0.42 0.00
C GLN A 268 15.77 0.84 -0.23
N LEU A 269 14.81 -0.02 0.14
CA LEU A 269 13.38 0.25 0.05
C LEU A 269 12.81 0.36 1.47
N LYS A 270 12.85 1.56 2.05
CA LYS A 270 12.46 1.81 3.45
C LYS A 270 11.08 2.45 3.54
N ASP A 271 10.10 1.80 4.16
CA ASP A 271 8.75 2.36 4.30
C ASP A 271 8.12 2.78 2.95
N VAL A 272 8.23 1.91 1.94
CA VAL A 272 7.68 2.16 0.59
C VAL A 272 6.31 1.48 0.46
N TYR A 273 5.27 2.27 0.22
CA TYR A 273 3.91 1.79 0.05
C TYR A 273 3.58 1.54 -1.42
N PHE A 274 3.33 0.29 -1.80
CA PHE A 274 3.04 -0.09 -3.19
C PHE A 274 1.55 -0.31 -3.50
N GLY A 275 0.64 0.04 -2.59
CA GLY A 275 -0.76 -0.33 -2.75
C GLY A 275 -1.04 -1.83 -2.56
N PRO A 276 -2.30 -2.25 -2.78
CA PRO A 276 -2.71 -3.65 -2.66
C PRO A 276 -2.32 -4.46 -3.91
N ILE A 277 -1.02 -4.52 -4.21
CA ILE A 277 -0.49 -5.20 -5.40
C ILE A 277 0.41 -6.37 -5.00
N PHE A 278 0.47 -7.38 -5.87
CA PHE A 278 1.43 -8.47 -5.74
C PHE A 278 2.78 -8.08 -6.31
N SER A 279 3.84 -8.50 -5.61
CA SER A 279 5.23 -8.42 -6.06
C SER A 279 5.54 -7.12 -6.81
N PRO A 280 5.37 -5.94 -6.17
CA PRO A 280 5.43 -4.64 -6.86
C PRO A 280 6.77 -4.36 -7.51
N VAL A 281 7.83 -5.01 -7.03
CA VAL A 281 9.21 -4.80 -7.47
C VAL A 281 9.68 -6.02 -8.24
N SER A 282 10.33 -5.78 -9.38
CA SER A 282 11.08 -6.82 -10.09
C SER A 282 12.51 -6.40 -10.36
N VAL A 283 13.39 -7.40 -10.38
CA VAL A 283 14.83 -7.21 -10.51
C VAL A 283 15.35 -8.10 -11.63
N LYS A 284 16.24 -7.56 -12.45
CA LYS A 284 17.11 -8.36 -13.34
C LYS A 284 18.57 -8.17 -12.94
N VAL A 285 19.34 -9.24 -13.04
CA VAL A 285 20.79 -9.23 -12.78
C VAL A 285 21.47 -9.96 -13.94
N PRO A 286 22.40 -9.33 -14.67
CA PRO A 286 23.17 -10.00 -15.72
C PRO A 286 23.86 -11.27 -15.22
N PRO A 287 23.93 -12.33 -16.04
CA PRO A 287 23.60 -12.36 -17.47
C PRO A 287 22.11 -12.64 -17.78
N SER A 288 21.22 -12.65 -16.78
CA SER A 288 19.79 -12.84 -17.04
C SER A 288 19.16 -11.56 -17.58
N ASP A 289 18.53 -11.65 -18.74
CA ASP A 289 17.75 -10.55 -19.32
C ASP A 289 16.31 -10.50 -18.77
N LYS A 290 15.91 -11.49 -17.98
CA LYS A 290 14.55 -11.59 -17.44
C LYS A 290 14.45 -10.93 -16.06
N PHE A 291 13.47 -10.05 -15.93
CA PHE A 291 13.02 -9.53 -14.64
C PHE A 291 12.30 -10.62 -13.84
N VAL A 292 12.67 -10.74 -12.56
CA VAL A 292 12.09 -11.69 -11.61
C VAL A 292 11.53 -10.91 -10.42
N PRO A 293 10.36 -11.29 -9.87
CA PRO A 293 9.83 -10.69 -8.64
C PRO A 293 10.85 -10.65 -7.51
N LEU A 294 11.05 -9.48 -6.90
CA LEU A 294 11.75 -9.33 -5.63
C LEU A 294 10.74 -9.45 -4.50
N VAL A 295 10.99 -10.36 -3.55
CA VAL A 295 10.18 -10.48 -2.33
C VAL A 295 10.56 -9.33 -1.40
N VAL A 296 9.76 -8.26 -1.43
CA VAL A 296 9.90 -7.11 -0.53
C VAL A 296 9.02 -7.34 0.70
N PRO A 297 9.57 -7.32 1.92
CA PRO A 297 8.79 -7.39 3.15
C PRO A 297 7.72 -6.29 3.18
N LEU A 298 6.56 -6.59 3.74
CA LEU A 298 5.51 -5.59 3.90
C LEU A 298 5.77 -4.73 5.12
N GLY A 299 5.36 -3.46 5.04
CA GLY A 299 5.46 -2.50 6.14
C GLY A 299 4.62 -2.86 7.36
N ASN A 300 4.83 -2.14 8.46
CA ASN A 300 4.15 -2.34 9.74
C ASN A 300 2.63 -2.18 9.65
N GLU A 301 2.14 -1.37 8.72
CA GLU A 301 0.72 -1.17 8.46
C GLU A 301 0.02 -2.47 8.05
N TYR A 302 0.75 -3.41 7.43
CA TYR A 302 0.22 -4.71 7.07
C TYR A 302 0.16 -5.67 8.25
N VAL A 303 0.80 -5.37 9.40
CA VAL A 303 0.76 -6.21 10.62
C VAL A 303 -0.65 -6.41 11.14
N ASN A 304 -1.48 -5.38 10.99
CA ASN A 304 -2.83 -5.34 11.52
C ASN A 304 -3.81 -5.19 10.35
N ILE A 305 -4.67 -6.18 10.15
CA ILE A 305 -5.73 -6.09 9.14
C ILE A 305 -6.98 -5.47 9.77
N ARG A 306 -7.50 -4.42 9.14
CA ARG A 306 -8.78 -3.84 9.54
C ARG A 306 -9.91 -4.42 8.70
N VAL A 307 -10.84 -5.10 9.37
CA VAL A 307 -12.07 -5.64 8.80
C VAL A 307 -13.24 -4.74 9.16
N ARG A 308 -13.97 -4.26 8.15
CA ARG A 308 -15.16 -3.42 8.33
C ARG A 308 -16.37 -4.03 7.65
N SER A 309 -17.54 -3.93 8.27
CA SER A 309 -18.77 -4.46 7.64
C SER A 309 -19.14 -3.76 6.33
N ASN A 310 -18.70 -2.51 6.15
CA ASN A 310 -18.82 -1.74 4.91
C ASN A 310 -17.55 -1.78 4.05
N GLY A 311 -16.58 -2.66 4.37
CA GLY A 311 -15.43 -2.90 3.53
C GLY A 311 -15.87 -3.48 2.18
N LEU A 312 -15.10 -3.19 1.13
CA LEU A 312 -15.43 -3.63 -0.22
C LEU A 312 -14.93 -5.05 -0.52
N GLU A 313 -13.83 -5.47 0.11
CA GLU A 313 -13.10 -6.66 -0.30
C GLU A 313 -13.52 -7.93 0.46
N SER A 314 -14.15 -8.87 -0.26
CA SER A 314 -14.40 -10.23 0.22
C SER A 314 -13.70 -11.22 -0.71
N CYS A 315 -12.88 -12.11 -0.15
CA CYS A 315 -12.05 -13.01 -0.94
C CYS A 315 -12.17 -14.47 -0.49
N THR A 316 -12.18 -15.38 -1.46
CA THR A 316 -12.10 -16.84 -1.27
C THR A 316 -10.69 -17.39 -1.47
N SER A 317 -9.81 -16.58 -2.06
CA SER A 317 -8.38 -16.86 -2.26
C SER A 317 -7.57 -15.60 -2.00
N TYR A 318 -6.25 -15.75 -1.88
CA TYR A 318 -5.36 -14.61 -1.72
C TYR A 318 -5.27 -13.85 -3.04
N VAL A 319 -5.87 -12.65 -3.08
CA VAL A 319 -6.00 -11.86 -4.31
C VAL A 319 -5.18 -10.57 -4.31
N ALA A 320 -4.76 -10.06 -3.14
CA ALA A 320 -3.86 -8.91 -3.02
C ALA A 320 -3.35 -8.73 -1.58
N ASN A 321 -2.36 -7.85 -1.43
CA ASN A 321 -1.88 -7.38 -0.12
C ASN A 321 -2.85 -6.33 0.45
N PHE A 322 -3.97 -6.74 1.03
CA PHE A 322 -4.83 -5.80 1.76
C PHE A 322 -4.45 -5.72 3.24
N HIS A 323 -4.49 -4.51 3.79
CA HIS A 323 -4.44 -4.26 5.23
C HIS A 323 -5.66 -3.45 5.72
N ASN A 324 -6.39 -2.84 4.79
CA ASN A 324 -7.61 -2.06 5.01
C ASN A 324 -8.67 -2.48 3.97
N ASP A 325 -9.91 -2.03 4.16
CA ASP A 325 -11.06 -2.25 3.27
C ASP A 325 -11.49 -3.72 3.10
N VAL A 326 -11.04 -4.58 4.01
CA VAL A 326 -11.44 -5.99 4.07
C VAL A 326 -12.82 -6.09 4.69
N ARG A 327 -13.73 -6.82 4.04
CA ARG A 327 -15.13 -6.98 4.47
C ARG A 327 -15.33 -8.11 5.46
N THR A 328 -14.60 -9.22 5.30
CA THR A 328 -14.84 -10.46 6.08
C THR A 328 -13.59 -10.92 6.83
N LEU A 329 -13.80 -11.56 7.98
CA LEU A 329 -12.74 -12.20 8.78
C LEU A 329 -12.05 -13.33 8.01
N SER A 330 -12.83 -14.08 7.23
CA SER A 330 -12.34 -15.16 6.38
C SER A 330 -11.32 -14.64 5.36
N CYS A 331 -11.62 -13.53 4.69
CA CYS A 331 -10.71 -12.91 3.74
C CYS A 331 -9.43 -12.42 4.43
N ALA A 332 -9.54 -11.74 5.57
CA ALA A 332 -8.39 -11.31 6.36
C ALA A 332 -7.48 -12.51 6.74
N THR A 333 -8.07 -13.64 7.11
CA THR A 333 -7.30 -14.84 7.46
C THR A 333 -6.60 -15.47 6.25
N ILE A 334 -7.27 -15.49 5.09
CA ILE A 334 -6.68 -15.95 3.83
C ILE A 334 -5.46 -15.09 3.47
N ILE A 335 -5.59 -13.77 3.59
CA ILE A 335 -4.51 -12.81 3.34
C ILE A 335 -3.33 -13.06 4.28
N ILE A 336 -3.56 -13.15 5.59
CA ILE A 336 -2.49 -13.39 6.57
C ILE A 336 -1.74 -14.69 6.27
N LYS A 337 -2.46 -15.80 6.07
CA LYS A 337 -1.84 -17.09 5.79
C LYS A 337 -0.96 -17.08 4.54
N ALA A 338 -1.40 -16.39 3.50
CA ALA A 338 -0.65 -16.31 2.26
C ALA A 338 0.57 -15.37 2.38
N GLN A 339 0.43 -14.26 3.10
CA GLN A 339 1.55 -13.39 3.41
C GLN A 339 2.62 -14.10 4.24
N ASP A 340 2.21 -14.92 5.22
CA ASP A 340 3.10 -15.72 6.05
C ASP A 340 3.81 -16.82 5.25
N SER A 341 3.09 -17.50 4.33
CA SER A 341 3.68 -18.54 3.49
C SER A 341 4.72 -18.00 2.51
N LEU A 342 4.55 -16.74 2.07
CA LEU A 342 5.52 -16.01 1.26
C LEU A 342 6.63 -15.35 2.09
N GLY A 343 6.56 -15.41 3.42
CA GLY A 343 7.53 -14.81 4.32
C GLY A 343 7.52 -13.28 4.33
N LEU A 344 6.46 -12.64 3.86
CA LEU A 344 6.37 -11.18 3.71
C LEU A 344 6.39 -10.43 5.05
N LEU A 345 5.97 -11.10 6.13
CA LEU A 345 5.83 -10.57 7.49
C LEU A 345 6.35 -11.55 8.55
N LYS A 346 7.35 -12.37 8.18
CA LYS A 346 7.80 -13.52 8.97
C LYS A 346 8.22 -13.13 10.38
N GLY A 347 7.64 -13.79 11.38
CA GLY A 347 7.98 -13.60 12.80
C GLY A 347 7.26 -12.45 13.49
N VAL A 348 6.34 -11.77 12.82
CA VAL A 348 5.58 -10.66 13.39
C VAL A 348 4.19 -11.14 13.82
N THR A 349 3.80 -10.86 15.07
CA THR A 349 2.45 -11.15 15.58
C THR A 349 1.41 -10.35 14.79
N ARG A 350 0.41 -11.04 14.24
CA ARG A 350 -0.65 -10.47 13.41
C ARG A 350 -1.87 -10.15 14.27
N SER A 351 -2.56 -9.06 13.97
CA SER A 351 -3.88 -8.79 14.58
C SER A 351 -4.94 -8.43 13.54
N ILE A 352 -6.21 -8.70 13.88
CA ILE A 352 -7.35 -8.33 13.05
C ILE A 352 -8.26 -7.44 13.89
N SER A 353 -8.46 -6.20 13.45
CA SER A 353 -9.40 -5.26 14.05
C SER A 353 -10.73 -5.33 13.32
N LEU A 354 -11.79 -5.71 14.03
CA LEU A 354 -13.15 -5.82 13.49
C LEU A 354 -13.99 -4.61 13.93
N SER A 355 -14.70 -3.96 13.01
CA SER A 355 -15.64 -2.88 13.35
C SER A 355 -16.85 -2.84 12.42
N GLY A 356 -18.05 -2.70 12.98
CA GLY A 356 -19.31 -2.59 12.23
C GLY A 356 -20.28 -3.73 12.51
N SER A 357 -21.31 -3.84 11.67
CA SER A 357 -22.38 -4.85 11.81
C SER A 357 -22.14 -6.01 10.85
N PHE A 358 -21.82 -7.18 11.39
CA PHE A 358 -21.47 -8.36 10.61
C PHE A 358 -22.59 -9.41 10.62
N THR A 359 -22.68 -10.19 9.56
CA THR A 359 -23.47 -11.41 9.52
C THR A 359 -22.64 -12.62 9.96
N GLU A 360 -23.29 -13.74 10.27
CA GLU A 360 -22.61 -15.00 10.62
C GLU A 360 -21.60 -15.40 9.53
N ASN A 361 -21.95 -15.23 8.24
CA ASN A 361 -21.07 -15.51 7.10
C ASN A 361 -19.79 -14.68 7.10
N ASP A 362 -19.81 -13.45 7.62
CA ASP A 362 -18.66 -12.54 7.58
C ASP A 362 -17.61 -12.89 8.66
N LEU A 363 -18.00 -13.61 9.72
CA LEU A 363 -17.17 -13.94 10.88
C LEU A 363 -16.81 -15.43 11.00
N ARG A 364 -17.10 -16.25 9.99
CA ARG A 364 -16.83 -17.70 10.03
C ARG A 364 -15.34 -18.00 10.27
N THR A 365 -15.08 -18.88 11.23
CA THR A 365 -13.74 -19.33 11.65
C THR A 365 -13.52 -20.82 11.43
N ASP A 366 -14.36 -21.47 10.61
CA ASP A 366 -14.42 -22.93 10.47
C ASP A 366 -13.03 -23.58 10.28
N GLY A 367 -12.62 -24.44 11.22
CA GLY A 367 -11.36 -25.20 11.18
C GLY A 367 -10.08 -24.40 11.45
N LEU A 368 -10.19 -23.18 11.99
CA LEU A 368 -9.05 -22.30 12.26
C LEU A 368 -8.77 -22.18 13.77
N PRO A 369 -7.50 -22.11 14.19
CA PRO A 369 -7.15 -21.66 15.53
C PRO A 369 -7.20 -20.12 15.57
N VAL A 370 -8.22 -19.55 16.23
CA VAL A 370 -8.45 -18.10 16.29
C VAL A 370 -8.64 -17.64 17.74
N SER A 371 -8.01 -16.53 18.11
CA SER A 371 -8.20 -15.88 19.40
C SER A 371 -8.85 -14.50 19.21
N PHE A 372 -9.95 -14.24 19.91
CA PHE A 372 -10.60 -12.95 19.99
C PHE A 372 -10.35 -12.35 21.37
N THR A 373 -9.80 -11.13 21.41
CA THR A 373 -9.50 -10.43 22.67
C THR A 373 -10.21 -9.08 22.67
N GLY A 374 -11.02 -8.80 23.70
CA GLY A 374 -11.64 -7.50 23.90
C GLY A 374 -10.65 -6.48 24.46
N SER A 375 -10.94 -5.19 24.26
CA SER A 375 -10.14 -4.10 24.81
C SER A 375 -10.54 -3.81 26.26
N ASN A 376 -9.65 -4.08 27.23
CA ASN A 376 -9.77 -3.80 28.68
C ASN A 376 -10.91 -4.57 29.40
N PRO A 377 -10.94 -4.63 30.76
CA PRO A 377 -12.06 -5.25 31.49
C PRO A 377 -13.38 -4.58 31.07
N PRO A 378 -14.35 -5.35 30.56
CA PRO A 378 -15.46 -4.78 29.83
C PRO A 378 -16.41 -4.01 30.76
N THR A 379 -16.47 -2.68 30.61
CA THR A 379 -17.49 -1.82 31.25
C THR A 379 -18.76 -1.69 30.40
N SER A 380 -18.71 -2.09 29.13
CA SER A 380 -19.81 -2.09 28.16
C SER A 380 -19.65 -3.26 27.19
N TYR A 381 -20.73 -3.67 26.51
CA TYR A 381 -20.66 -4.76 25.55
C TYR A 381 -19.74 -4.40 24.37
N ASN A 382 -18.84 -5.31 24.02
CA ASN A 382 -17.98 -5.24 22.83
C ASN A 382 -18.75 -5.69 21.58
N ILE A 383 -19.68 -6.64 21.74
CA ILE A 383 -20.44 -7.22 20.63
C ILE A 383 -21.92 -7.23 21.00
N LEU A 384 -22.75 -6.64 20.13
CA LEU A 384 -24.20 -6.84 20.14
C LEU A 384 -24.55 -7.94 19.12
N PHE A 385 -24.97 -9.10 19.62
CA PHE A 385 -25.30 -10.26 18.80
C PHE A 385 -26.80 -10.28 18.48
N GLN A 386 -27.15 -10.03 17.22
CA GLN A 386 -28.54 -9.97 16.73
C GLN A 386 -28.81 -11.09 15.71
N PRO A 387 -29.04 -12.34 16.15
CA PRO A 387 -29.30 -13.44 15.23
C PRO A 387 -30.66 -13.27 14.52
N THR A 388 -30.70 -13.59 13.22
CA THR A 388 -31.89 -13.39 12.36
C THR A 388 -32.53 -14.70 11.86
N GLY A 389 -32.07 -15.86 12.34
CA GLY A 389 -32.55 -17.18 11.91
C GLY A 389 -32.91 -18.10 13.07
N THR A 390 -33.43 -19.28 12.74
CA THR A 390 -33.91 -20.28 13.72
C THR A 390 -33.00 -21.51 13.84
N ASN A 391 -32.00 -21.66 12.96
CA ASN A 391 -31.05 -22.77 13.01
C ASN A 391 -29.80 -22.36 13.82
N PRO A 392 -29.57 -22.94 15.01
CA PRO A 392 -28.39 -22.63 15.83
C PRO A 392 -27.05 -22.78 15.09
N ASN A 393 -26.94 -23.79 14.21
CA ASN A 393 -25.68 -24.12 13.53
C ASN A 393 -25.25 -23.11 12.45
N ASP A 394 -26.20 -22.32 11.96
CA ASP A 394 -26.00 -21.33 10.89
C ASP A 394 -26.20 -19.89 11.38
N ASN A 395 -26.50 -19.69 12.66
CA ASN A 395 -26.82 -18.37 13.19
C ASN A 395 -26.06 -18.02 14.48
N SER A 396 -25.29 -18.96 15.04
CA SER A 396 -24.42 -18.68 16.18
C SER A 396 -23.29 -17.72 15.84
N LEU A 397 -22.94 -16.82 16.75
CA LEU A 397 -21.87 -15.84 16.53
C LEU A 397 -20.51 -16.50 16.28
N PHE A 398 -20.19 -17.51 17.08
CA PHE A 398 -18.98 -18.31 16.91
C PHE A 398 -19.33 -19.75 16.64
N ARG A 399 -18.70 -20.31 15.61
CA ARG A 399 -18.86 -21.70 15.23
C ARG A 399 -17.50 -22.38 15.20
N VAL A 400 -17.38 -23.47 15.95
CA VAL A 400 -16.19 -24.31 15.99
C VAL A 400 -16.55 -25.65 15.35
N ARG A 401 -15.80 -26.01 14.31
CA ARG A 401 -15.96 -27.29 13.59
C ARG A 401 -14.63 -28.02 13.54
N ASN A 402 -14.70 -29.34 13.57
CA ASN A 402 -13.54 -30.24 13.50
C ASN A 402 -12.48 -29.88 14.56
N ASP A 403 -11.20 -30.10 14.30
CA ASP A 403 -10.07 -29.74 15.20
C ASP A 403 -9.83 -28.21 15.33
N GLY A 404 -10.85 -27.39 15.06
CA GLY A 404 -10.79 -25.93 15.21
C GLY A 404 -10.67 -25.52 16.68
N ILE A 405 -10.00 -24.39 16.94
CA ILE A 405 -9.77 -23.87 18.29
C ILE A 405 -10.20 -22.41 18.32
N VAL A 406 -11.18 -22.07 19.16
CA VAL A 406 -11.57 -20.67 19.40
C VAL A 406 -11.25 -20.29 20.83
N LYS A 407 -10.44 -19.25 21.01
CA LYS A 407 -10.19 -18.63 22.32
C LYS A 407 -10.87 -17.26 22.38
N LEU A 408 -11.68 -17.03 23.39
CA LEU A 408 -12.39 -15.79 23.66
C LEU A 408 -11.84 -15.21 24.96
N THR A 409 -11.34 -13.97 24.94
CA THR A 409 -10.68 -13.37 26.11
C THR A 409 -11.16 -11.94 26.31
N GLN A 410 -11.55 -11.56 27.54
CA GLN A 410 -11.95 -10.18 27.87
C GLN A 410 -13.08 -9.60 26.98
N LEU A 411 -13.98 -10.46 26.47
CA LEU A 411 -15.11 -10.03 25.65
C LEU A 411 -16.38 -9.89 26.49
N TYR A 412 -17.14 -8.82 26.27
CA TYR A 412 -18.53 -8.68 26.69
C TYR A 412 -19.44 -8.77 25.47
N ILE A 413 -20.21 -9.86 25.41
CA ILE A 413 -21.16 -10.14 24.34
C ILE A 413 -22.58 -10.03 24.89
N GLN A 414 -23.36 -9.12 24.34
CA GLN A 414 -24.78 -8.96 24.64
C GLN A 414 -25.59 -9.60 23.51
N ARG A 415 -26.35 -10.65 23.81
CA ARG A 415 -27.37 -11.14 22.87
C ARG A 415 -28.54 -10.17 22.83
N SER A 416 -29.09 -9.97 21.64
CA SER A 416 -30.29 -9.16 21.38
C SER A 416 -31.49 -9.69 22.17
N ASN A 417 -32.38 -8.79 22.59
CA ASN A 417 -33.67 -9.09 23.21
C ASN A 417 -34.82 -9.15 22.18
N GLN A 418 -34.50 -9.27 20.89
CA GLN A 418 -35.49 -9.45 19.85
C GLN A 418 -36.04 -10.88 19.87
N ILE A 419 -37.36 -11.01 19.66
CA ILE A 419 -38.07 -12.30 19.61
C ILE A 419 -37.32 -13.28 18.71
N GLY A 420 -37.05 -14.48 19.22
CA GLY A 420 -36.39 -15.55 18.48
C GLY A 420 -34.87 -15.58 18.67
N SER A 421 -34.26 -14.47 19.10
CA SER A 421 -32.83 -14.44 19.45
C SER A 421 -32.52 -15.40 20.60
N GLU A 422 -33.50 -15.66 21.46
CA GLU A 422 -33.32 -16.54 22.60
C GLU A 422 -33.01 -17.98 22.19
N SER A 423 -33.38 -18.41 20.98
CA SER A 423 -33.17 -19.78 20.50
C SER A 423 -31.77 -20.02 19.92
N ILE A 424 -30.98 -18.95 19.71
CA ILE A 424 -29.68 -19.02 19.05
C ILE A 424 -28.55 -18.83 20.08
N PRO A 425 -27.64 -19.81 20.22
CA PRO A 425 -26.49 -19.70 21.10
C PRO A 425 -25.44 -18.72 20.58
N ILE A 426 -24.63 -18.19 21.49
CA ILE A 426 -23.48 -17.35 21.12
C ILE A 426 -22.40 -18.24 20.49
N VAL A 427 -22.14 -19.41 21.06
CA VAL A 427 -21.12 -20.34 20.55
C VAL A 427 -21.71 -21.72 20.28
N VAL A 428 -21.38 -22.29 19.12
CA VAL A 428 -21.70 -23.68 18.76
C VAL A 428 -20.40 -24.41 18.42
N ILE A 429 -20.21 -25.60 19.01
CA ILE A 429 -19.13 -26.52 18.68
C ILE A 429 -19.78 -27.81 18.18
N ILE A 430 -19.62 -28.10 16.89
CA ILE A 430 -20.30 -29.22 16.22
C ILE A 430 -19.32 -30.01 15.35
N SER A 431 -19.56 -31.32 15.24
CA SER A 431 -18.84 -32.18 14.30
C SER A 431 -19.23 -31.81 12.86
N GLY A 432 -18.23 -31.66 11.98
CA GLY A 432 -18.45 -31.32 10.57
C GLY A 432 -18.80 -32.51 9.68
N VAL A 433 -18.67 -33.73 10.19
CA VAL A 433 -18.99 -34.97 9.46
C VAL A 433 -20.43 -35.34 9.80
N GLY A 434 -21.30 -35.38 8.78
CA GLY A 434 -22.68 -35.83 8.99
C GLY A 434 -22.69 -37.33 9.33
N GLN A 435 -23.57 -37.73 10.26
CA GLN A 435 -23.74 -39.11 10.70
C GLN A 435 -23.60 -40.12 9.55
N GLN A 436 -22.45 -40.79 9.43
CA GLN A 436 -22.37 -41.96 8.58
C GLN A 436 -23.26 -43.06 9.18
N MET A 437 -24.00 -43.76 8.32
CA MET A 437 -24.99 -44.78 8.68
C MET A 437 -24.47 -45.97 9.52
N ASN A 438 -23.16 -46.01 9.84
CA ASN A 438 -22.48 -47.15 10.44
C ASN A 438 -22.09 -46.96 11.93
N GLY A 439 -22.54 -45.90 12.59
CA GLY A 439 -22.55 -45.82 14.07
C GLY A 439 -21.20 -45.71 14.79
N LEU A 440 -20.09 -45.49 14.08
CA LEU A 440 -18.76 -45.28 14.65
C LEU A 440 -18.13 -44.03 14.01
N GLU A 441 -18.37 -42.86 14.61
CA GLU A 441 -17.64 -41.63 14.29
C GLU A 441 -16.71 -41.24 15.44
N LYS A 442 -15.46 -40.92 15.10
CA LYS A 442 -14.65 -40.01 15.92
C LYS A 442 -15.11 -38.59 15.56
N ASN A 443 -15.90 -37.98 16.43
CA ASN A 443 -16.14 -36.54 16.37
C ASN A 443 -14.78 -35.84 16.58
N ALA A 444 -14.26 -35.18 15.55
CA ALA A 444 -13.03 -34.39 15.69
C ALA A 444 -13.22 -33.33 16.78
N ALA A 445 -12.23 -33.25 17.69
CA ALA A 445 -12.37 -32.58 18.98
C ALA A 445 -12.10 -31.08 18.84
N GLY A 446 -13.12 -30.31 18.48
CA GLY A 446 -13.05 -28.85 18.54
C GLY A 446 -12.84 -28.35 19.97
N GLN A 447 -12.09 -27.26 20.13
CA GLN A 447 -11.79 -26.66 21.43
C GLN A 447 -12.30 -25.22 21.53
N LEU A 448 -12.94 -24.91 22.65
CA LEU A 448 -13.36 -23.56 23.03
C LEU A 448 -12.72 -23.20 24.37
N VAL A 449 -12.04 -22.06 24.42
CA VAL A 449 -11.49 -21.48 25.65
C VAL A 449 -12.13 -20.11 25.86
N ILE A 450 -12.72 -19.87 27.03
CA ILE A 450 -13.33 -18.60 27.41
C ILE A 450 -12.65 -18.12 28.68
N GLU A 451 -12.04 -16.94 28.63
CA GLU A 451 -11.27 -16.37 29.73
C GLU A 451 -11.71 -14.93 29.99
N LYS A 452 -12.10 -14.58 31.22
CA LYS A 452 -12.44 -13.20 31.62
C LYS A 452 -13.55 -12.56 30.75
N CYS A 453 -14.48 -13.35 30.23
CA CYS A 453 -15.57 -12.87 29.37
C CYS A 453 -16.87 -12.64 30.16
N ILE A 454 -17.74 -11.79 29.62
CA ILE A 454 -19.13 -11.60 30.05
C ILE A 454 -20.04 -11.98 28.88
N PHE A 455 -20.79 -13.06 29.01
CA PHE A 455 -21.88 -13.36 28.08
C PHE A 455 -23.20 -13.00 28.76
N GLU A 456 -23.96 -12.15 28.12
CA GLU A 456 -25.23 -11.66 28.64
C GLU A 456 -26.38 -12.01 27.71
N GLY A 457 -27.38 -12.69 28.27
CA GLY A 457 -28.61 -13.00 27.57
C GLY A 457 -29.43 -11.74 27.33
N GLY A 458 -29.92 -11.58 26.11
CA GLY A 458 -31.08 -10.77 25.81
C GLY A 458 -32.31 -11.68 25.73
N ASN A 459 -33.34 -11.31 26.47
CA ASN A 459 -34.61 -12.01 26.50
C ASN A 459 -35.73 -11.07 26.07
N SER A 460 -36.50 -11.45 25.06
CA SER A 460 -37.73 -10.75 24.72
C SER A 460 -38.80 -11.03 25.77
N ALA A 461 -39.49 -9.98 26.23
CA ALA A 461 -40.68 -10.11 27.08
C ALA A 461 -41.83 -10.91 26.41
N PHE A 462 -41.73 -11.17 25.10
CA PHE A 462 -42.72 -11.88 24.30
C PHE A 462 -42.22 -13.23 23.79
N SER A 463 -41.09 -13.74 24.29
CA SER A 463 -40.57 -15.03 23.86
C SER A 463 -41.52 -16.15 24.26
N ASN A 464 -41.95 -16.95 23.28
CA ASN A 464 -42.75 -18.16 23.51
C ASN A 464 -41.89 -19.37 23.87
N VAL A 465 -40.57 -19.22 23.89
CA VAL A 465 -39.63 -20.29 24.23
C VAL A 465 -39.85 -20.82 25.65
N TRP A 466 -40.36 -19.99 26.57
CA TRP A 466 -40.42 -20.29 28.00
C TRP A 466 -41.82 -20.33 28.61
N TYR A 467 -42.88 -20.41 27.79
CA TYR A 467 -44.23 -20.46 28.31
C TYR A 467 -44.56 -21.83 28.94
N ASN A 468 -44.31 -22.00 30.24
CA ASN A 468 -44.81 -23.09 31.09
C ASN A 468 -44.66 -24.52 30.51
N LEU A 469 -43.55 -24.82 29.84
CA LEU A 469 -43.23 -26.18 29.42
C LEU A 469 -42.60 -26.94 30.60
N GLY A 470 -43.07 -28.16 30.85
CA GLY A 470 -42.63 -28.97 32.00
C GLY A 470 -41.15 -29.37 31.90
N LEU A 471 -40.57 -29.87 33.01
CA LEU A 471 -39.15 -30.29 33.10
C LEU A 471 -38.71 -31.26 31.98
N ALA A 472 -39.63 -32.07 31.47
CA ALA A 472 -39.39 -33.04 30.41
C ALA A 472 -39.26 -32.40 29.02
N GLU A 473 -39.89 -31.25 28.80
CA GLU A 473 -39.76 -30.48 27.57
C GLU A 473 -38.43 -29.73 27.61
N THR A 474 -38.09 -29.05 28.72
CA THR A 474 -36.83 -28.29 28.87
C THR A 474 -35.55 -29.08 28.54
N CYS A 475 -35.53 -30.39 28.76
CA CYS A 475 -34.39 -31.26 28.43
C CYS A 475 -34.35 -31.72 26.96
N ASN A 476 -35.49 -31.84 26.28
CA ASN A 476 -35.59 -32.35 24.91
C ASN A 476 -35.45 -31.25 23.86
N VAL A 477 -35.77 -30.01 24.21
CA VAL A 477 -35.74 -28.91 23.26
C VAL A 477 -34.37 -28.21 23.26
N GLY A 478 -33.77 -28.05 22.07
CA GLY A 478 -32.53 -27.31 21.73
C GLY A 478 -32.32 -25.88 22.26
N TYR A 479 -33.01 -25.43 23.31
CA TYR A 479 -33.37 -24.02 23.44
C TYR A 479 -32.44 -23.21 24.35
N GLY A 480 -31.86 -22.17 23.76
CA GLY A 480 -31.41 -20.96 24.42
C GLY A 480 -30.20 -21.01 25.34
N ALA A 481 -29.37 -22.04 25.19
CA ALA A 481 -28.07 -22.05 25.83
C ALA A 481 -27.16 -20.93 25.31
N ALA A 482 -26.23 -20.43 26.13
CA ALA A 482 -25.20 -19.51 25.64
C ALA A 482 -24.18 -20.26 24.76
N ILE A 483 -23.85 -21.49 25.15
CA ILE A 483 -22.88 -22.36 24.48
C ILE A 483 -23.51 -23.73 24.24
N VAL A 484 -23.40 -24.25 23.02
CA VAL A 484 -23.77 -25.62 22.67
C VAL A 484 -22.52 -26.36 22.21
N ALA A 485 -22.16 -27.44 22.89
CA ALA A 485 -21.01 -28.28 22.58
C ALA A 485 -21.46 -29.71 22.34
N ASP A 486 -21.04 -30.30 21.22
CA ASP A 486 -21.39 -31.65 20.80
C ASP A 486 -20.14 -32.48 20.48
N GLY A 487 -20.24 -33.80 20.56
CA GLY A 487 -19.14 -34.74 20.29
C GLY A 487 -18.01 -34.69 21.34
N GLN A 488 -16.85 -35.27 21.02
CA GLN A 488 -15.66 -35.30 21.91
C GLN A 488 -14.95 -33.94 21.99
N THR A 489 -15.70 -32.86 22.15
CA THR A 489 -15.20 -31.48 22.16
C THR A 489 -14.74 -31.06 23.55
N ILE A 490 -13.90 -30.03 23.63
CA ILE A 490 -13.35 -29.51 24.88
C ILE A 490 -13.79 -28.06 25.07
N VAL A 491 -14.45 -27.76 26.18
CA VAL A 491 -14.81 -26.40 26.58
C VAL A 491 -14.16 -26.06 27.92
N GLN A 492 -13.38 -24.98 27.94
CA GLN A 492 -12.77 -24.44 29.15
C GLN A 492 -13.31 -23.03 29.40
N ILE A 493 -13.85 -22.80 30.59
CA ILE A 493 -14.37 -21.50 31.02
C ILE A 493 -13.62 -21.09 32.27
N GLN A 494 -12.98 -19.92 32.25
CA GLN A 494 -12.13 -19.41 33.33
C GLN A 494 -12.50 -17.95 33.64
N GLU A 495 -12.70 -17.62 34.91
CA GLU A 495 -12.95 -16.25 35.40
C GLU A 495 -14.02 -15.50 34.59
N SER A 496 -15.03 -16.21 34.08
CA SER A 496 -16.02 -15.66 33.13
C SER A 496 -17.43 -15.70 33.72
N ASN A 497 -18.26 -14.74 33.31
CA ASN A 497 -19.62 -14.61 33.77
C ASN A 497 -20.60 -14.86 32.62
N ILE A 498 -21.44 -15.89 32.72
CA ILE A 498 -22.53 -16.16 31.79
C ILE A 498 -23.83 -15.97 32.56
N ARG A 499 -24.60 -14.93 32.21
CA ARG A 499 -25.76 -14.48 32.99
C ARG A 499 -26.92 -14.09 32.10
N THR A 500 -28.09 -13.98 32.74
CA THR A 500 -29.37 -13.52 32.16
C THR A 500 -29.87 -14.31 30.94
N PHE A 501 -29.29 -15.48 30.65
CA PHE A 501 -29.91 -16.45 29.74
C PHE A 501 -31.08 -17.13 30.44
N GLU A 502 -32.20 -17.30 29.74
CA GLU A 502 -33.32 -18.10 30.24
C GLU A 502 -33.01 -19.60 30.21
N GLY A 503 -32.10 -20.04 29.33
CA GLY A 503 -31.62 -21.42 29.22
C GLY A 503 -30.30 -21.71 29.96
N PRO A 504 -29.78 -22.95 29.87
CA PRO A 504 -28.54 -23.32 30.55
C PRO A 504 -27.34 -22.55 29.97
N ALA A 505 -26.36 -22.20 30.80
CA ALA A 505 -25.14 -21.52 30.32
C ALA A 505 -24.40 -22.35 29.26
N VAL A 506 -24.26 -23.66 29.49
CA VAL A 506 -23.61 -24.62 28.59
C VAL A 506 -24.50 -25.84 28.41
N ARG A 507 -24.71 -26.25 27.17
CA ARG A 507 -25.31 -27.54 26.80
C ARG A 507 -24.24 -28.45 26.20
N ALA A 508 -23.91 -29.54 26.88
CA ALA A 508 -22.93 -30.52 26.45
C ALA A 508 -23.63 -31.80 25.94
N LEU A 509 -23.23 -32.30 24.77
CA LEU A 509 -23.82 -33.45 24.08
C LEU A 509 -22.72 -34.44 23.65
N ASN A 510 -23.10 -35.71 23.49
CA ASN A 510 -22.31 -36.80 22.86
C ASN A 510 -20.81 -36.88 23.24
N GLY A 511 -20.50 -36.73 24.54
CA GLY A 511 -19.14 -36.91 25.06
C GLY A 511 -18.31 -35.63 25.18
N ALA A 512 -18.94 -34.45 25.13
CA ALA A 512 -18.25 -33.18 25.31
C ALA A 512 -17.70 -33.03 26.74
N TYR A 513 -16.47 -32.55 26.85
CA TYR A 513 -15.75 -32.34 28.10
C TYR A 513 -15.75 -30.86 28.48
N ILE A 514 -16.32 -30.54 29.65
CA ILE A 514 -16.46 -29.16 30.14
C ILE A 514 -15.63 -28.99 31.42
N THR A 515 -14.79 -27.96 31.46
CA THR A 515 -14.08 -27.51 32.66
C THR A 515 -14.46 -26.06 32.96
N ILE A 516 -14.89 -25.80 34.19
CA ILE A 516 -15.24 -24.46 34.67
C ILE A 516 -14.36 -24.17 35.87
N ASP A 517 -13.46 -23.19 35.72
CA ASP A 517 -12.65 -22.65 36.79
C ASP A 517 -13.16 -21.24 37.14
N LYS A 518 -13.21 -20.93 38.42
CA LYS A 518 -14.01 -19.83 38.94
C LYS A 518 -13.23 -18.53 39.06
#